data_AF-A0A3A4NGW2-F1
#
_entry.id   AF-A0A3A4NGW2-F1
#
_cell.length_a   1.000
_cell.length_b   1.000
_cell.length_c   1.000
_cell.angle_alpha   90.00
_cell.angle_beta   90.00
_cell.angle_gamma   90.00
#
_symmetry.space_group_name_H-M   'P 1'
#
loop_
_entity.id
_entity.type
_entity.pdbx_description
1 polymer ?
#
loop_
_entity_poly.entity_id
_entity_poly.type
_entity_poly.pdbx_seq_one_letter_code
_entity_poly.pdbx_strand_id
1 'polypeptide(L)'
;MKTLAAIAVLCLLAMGCAHAPPSVEVPVAVPCPAPPRVVRPHLPISDLRPTDSPDNVVRAYAASVETLIGYARELETILSGYRR
;
A
#
# COMPACT_ATOMS: atom_id res chain seq x y z
N MET A 1 19.27 42.29 -52.00
CA MET A 1 18.93 40.85 -52.06
C MET A 1 19.77 39.99 -51.11
N LYS A 2 21.11 40.16 -51.05
CA LYS A 2 21.98 39.40 -50.12
C LYS A 2 21.68 39.59 -48.62
N THR A 3 21.31 40.80 -48.20
CA THR A 3 20.97 41.12 -46.80
C THR A 3 19.63 40.51 -46.35
N LEU A 4 18.63 40.50 -47.23
CA LEU A 4 17.33 39.84 -46.96
C LEU A 4 17.47 38.32 -46.81
N ALA A 5 18.32 37.69 -47.63
CA ALA A 5 18.62 36.27 -47.50
C ALA A 5 19.33 35.95 -46.17
N ALA A 6 20.26 36.79 -45.73
CA ALA A 6 20.96 36.62 -44.45
C ALA A 6 20.01 36.73 -43.24
N ILE A 7 19.06 37.68 -43.28
CA ILE A 7 18.05 37.85 -42.23
C ILE A 7 17.09 36.67 -42.18
N ALA A 8 16.65 36.17 -43.34
CA ALA A 8 15.77 35.00 -43.41
C ALA A 8 16.42 33.74 -42.83
N VAL A 9 17.71 33.51 -43.13
CA VAL A 9 18.48 32.38 -42.59
C VAL A 9 18.67 32.52 -41.08
N LEU A 10 18.95 33.73 -40.58
CA LEU A 10 19.09 33.98 -39.14
C LEU A 10 17.76 33.74 -38.39
N CYS A 11 16.63 34.17 -38.96
CA CYS A 11 15.31 33.91 -38.39
C CYS A 11 14.94 32.42 -38.37
N LEU A 12 15.28 31.66 -39.41
CA LEU A 12 15.05 30.21 -39.47
C LEU A 12 15.86 29.45 -38.42
N LEU A 13 17.09 29.86 -38.15
CA LEU A 13 17.95 29.25 -37.13
C LEU A 13 17.45 29.55 -35.69
N ALA A 14 16.83 30.70 -35.47
CA ALA A 14 16.34 31.11 -34.15
C ALA A 14 15.04 30.39 -33.71
N MET A 15 14.24 29.88 -34.64
CA MET A 15 12.98 29.19 -34.31
C MET A 15 13.18 27.82 -33.65
N GLY A 16 14.37 27.21 -33.79
CA GLY A 16 14.69 25.92 -33.19
C GLY A 16 15.03 25.95 -31.70
N CYS A 17 15.38 27.12 -31.14
CA CYS A 17 15.87 27.24 -29.76
C CYS A 17 14.79 27.57 -28.73
N ALA A 18 13.54 27.84 -29.15
CA ALA A 18 12.45 28.18 -28.24
C ALA A 18 11.65 26.97 -27.74
N HIS A 19 11.96 25.76 -28.20
CA HIS A 19 11.22 24.56 -27.82
C HIS A 19 11.78 23.96 -26.52
N ALA A 20 11.23 24.39 -25.39
CA ALA A 20 11.46 23.71 -24.12
C ALA A 20 10.88 22.29 -24.19
N PRO A 21 11.62 21.26 -23.72
CA PRO A 21 11.13 19.89 -23.75
C PRO A 21 9.85 19.76 -22.90
N PRO A 22 8.87 18.94 -23.32
CA PRO A 22 7.68 18.70 -22.53
C PRO A 22 8.06 18.01 -21.21
N SER A 23 7.61 18.55 -20.09
CA SER A 23 7.68 17.88 -18.79
C SER A 23 6.61 16.80 -18.73
N VAL A 24 7.02 15.56 -18.48
CA VAL A 24 6.11 14.43 -18.27
C VAL A 24 6.19 14.02 -16.81
N GLU A 25 5.04 13.95 -16.13
CA GLU A 25 4.97 13.37 -14.80
C GLU A 25 5.15 11.85 -14.90
N VAL A 26 6.24 11.34 -14.32
CA VAL A 26 6.50 9.90 -14.23
C VAL A 26 6.18 9.46 -12.81
N PRO A 27 5.27 8.49 -12.59
CA PRO A 27 5.00 7.97 -11.26
C PRO A 27 6.26 7.32 -10.71
N VAL A 28 6.76 7.86 -9.59
CA VAL A 28 7.90 7.29 -8.87
C VAL A 28 7.36 6.27 -7.87
N ALA A 29 7.94 5.07 -7.88
CA ALA A 29 7.61 4.05 -6.89
C ALA A 29 7.95 4.56 -5.48
N VAL A 30 6.94 4.73 -4.63
CA VAL A 30 7.12 5.08 -3.22
C VAL A 30 7.36 3.78 -2.45
N PRO A 31 8.40 3.69 -1.60
CA PRO A 31 8.62 2.51 -0.78
C PRO A 31 7.42 2.23 0.14
N CYS A 32 6.87 1.02 0.04
CA CYS A 32 5.85 0.55 0.96
C CYS A 32 6.53 0.04 2.25
N PRO A 33 6.19 0.56 3.44
CA PRO A 33 6.79 0.08 4.68
C PRO A 33 6.39 -1.37 4.96
N ALA A 34 7.30 -2.19 5.47
CA ALA A 34 6.96 -3.56 5.85
C ALA A 34 5.88 -3.56 6.95
N PRO A 35 4.89 -4.47 6.88
CA PRO A 35 3.86 -4.57 7.92
C PRO A 35 4.50 -4.93 9.27
N PRO A 36 3.95 -4.41 10.38
CA PRO A 36 4.38 -4.83 11.70
C PRO A 36 4.14 -6.33 11.90
N ARG A 37 4.99 -6.97 12.70
CA ARG A 37 4.86 -8.40 12.98
C ARG A 37 3.71 -8.63 13.96
N VAL A 38 2.64 -9.26 13.49
CA VAL A 38 1.54 -9.73 14.32
C VAL A 38 1.69 -11.22 14.58
N VAL A 39 1.52 -11.63 15.83
CA VAL A 39 1.57 -13.05 16.22
C VAL A 39 0.15 -13.58 16.28
N ARG A 40 -0.09 -14.74 15.65
CA ARG A 40 -1.36 -15.44 15.78
C ARG A 40 -1.57 -15.81 17.25
N PRO A 41 -2.71 -15.44 17.88
CA PRO A 41 -2.95 -15.77 19.27
C PRO A 41 -3.18 -17.27 19.43
N HIS A 42 -2.88 -17.77 20.63
CA HIS A 42 -3.34 -19.07 21.05
C HIS A 42 -4.88 -19.05 21.19
N LEU A 43 -5.53 -20.14 20.78
CA LEU A 43 -6.98 -20.28 20.88
C LEU A 43 -7.31 -21.34 21.94
N PRO A 44 -8.10 -21.01 22.99
CA PRO A 44 -8.49 -21.97 24.01
C PRO A 44 -9.13 -23.26 23.47
N ILE A 45 -9.80 -23.19 22.32
CA ILE A 45 -10.38 -24.37 21.66
C ILE A 45 -9.31 -25.41 21.26
N SER A 46 -8.06 -25.00 21.05
CA SER A 46 -6.95 -25.89 20.70
C SER A 46 -6.51 -26.80 21.84
N ASP A 47 -6.88 -26.46 23.08
CA ASP A 47 -6.52 -27.24 24.27
C ASP A 47 -7.63 -28.24 24.67
N LEU A 48 -8.76 -28.25 23.96
CA LEU A 48 -9.87 -29.15 24.25
C LEU A 48 -9.50 -30.61 24.01
N ARG A 49 -9.99 -31.48 24.89
CA ARG A 49 -9.87 -32.93 24.81
C ARG A 49 -11.25 -33.56 24.61
N PRO A 50 -11.32 -34.78 24.03
CA PRO A 50 -12.59 -35.49 23.83
C PRO A 50 -13.36 -35.78 25.12
N THR A 51 -12.68 -35.77 26.27
CA THR A 51 -13.26 -36.03 27.59
C THR A 51 -13.78 -34.78 28.30
N ASP A 52 -13.59 -33.60 27.72
CA ASP A 52 -14.02 -32.36 28.37
C ASP A 52 -15.55 -32.23 28.34
N SER A 53 -16.11 -31.60 29.38
CA SER A 53 -17.56 -31.43 29.50
C SER A 53 -18.09 -30.45 28.44
N PRO A 54 -19.37 -30.57 28.05
CA PRO A 54 -20.01 -29.63 27.13
C PRO A 54 -19.86 -28.16 27.57
N ASP A 55 -19.96 -27.88 28.88
CA ASP A 55 -19.79 -26.53 29.43
C ASP A 55 -18.38 -25.96 29.18
N ASN A 56 -17.35 -26.81 29.28
CA ASN A 56 -15.98 -26.42 28.99
C ASN A 56 -15.77 -26.16 27.49
N VAL A 57 -16.40 -26.96 26.62
CA VAL A 57 -16.37 -26.76 25.16
C VAL A 57 -17.00 -25.41 24.80
N VAL A 58 -18.18 -25.10 25.32
CA VAL A 58 -18.88 -23.83 25.04
C VAL A 58 -18.04 -22.64 25.53
N ARG A 59 -17.44 -22.74 26.72
CA ARG A 59 -16.58 -21.69 27.27
C ARG A 59 -15.33 -21.46 26.41
N ALA A 60 -14.62 -22.53 26.05
CA ALA A 60 -13.42 -22.44 25.22
C ALA A 60 -13.73 -21.90 23.82
N TYR A 61 -14.87 -22.29 23.24
CA TYR A 61 -15.36 -21.75 21.98
C TYR A 61 -15.63 -20.24 22.07
N ALA A 62 -16.42 -19.79 23.05
CA ALA A 62 -16.75 -18.38 23.23
C ALA A 62 -15.49 -17.51 23.41
N ALA A 63 -14.55 -17.94 24.26
CA ALA A 63 -13.28 -17.26 24.47
C ALA A 63 -12.42 -17.21 23.20
N SER A 64 -12.42 -18.29 22.40
CA SER A 64 -11.70 -18.33 21.12
C SER A 64 -12.30 -17.36 20.10
N VAL A 65 -13.63 -17.27 20.04
CA VAL A 65 -14.33 -16.31 19.16
C VAL A 65 -13.97 -14.87 19.53
N GLU A 66 -14.02 -14.54 20.82
CA GLU A 66 -13.66 -13.19 21.29
C GLU A 66 -12.19 -12.85 20.95
N THR A 67 -11.28 -13.81 21.15
CA THR A 67 -9.86 -13.68 20.78
C THR A 67 -9.69 -13.42 19.28
N LEU A 68 -10.42 -14.15 18.43
CA LEU A 68 -10.38 -13.98 16.98
C LEU A 68 -10.96 -12.64 16.52
N ILE A 69 -12.02 -12.15 17.17
CA ILE A 69 -12.60 -10.83 16.90
C ILE A 69 -11.56 -9.73 17.20
N GLY A 70 -10.89 -9.81 18.36
CA GLY A 70 -9.81 -8.88 18.72
C GLY A 70 -8.68 -8.89 17.70
N TYR A 71 -8.21 -10.09 17.34
CA TYR A 71 -7.15 -10.27 16.35
C TYR A 71 -7.53 -9.73 14.96
N ALA A 72 -8.77 -9.97 14.51
CA ALA A 72 -9.25 -9.43 13.24
C ALA A 72 -9.26 -7.89 13.22
N ARG A 73 -9.67 -7.26 14.33
CA ARG A 73 -9.66 -5.78 14.46
C ARG A 73 -8.24 -5.22 14.43
N GLU A 74 -7.28 -5.88 15.07
CA GLU A 74 -5.87 -5.49 15.02
C GLU A 74 -5.32 -5.56 13.59
N LEU A 75 -5.62 -6.65 12.86
CA LEU A 75 -5.24 -6.79 11.46
C LEU A 75 -5.86 -5.71 10.57
N GLU A 76 -7.14 -5.41 10.72
CA GLU A 76 -7.80 -4.32 9.98
C GLU A 76 -7.18 -2.96 10.29
N THR A 77 -6.80 -2.73 11.55
CA THR A 77 -6.12 -1.49 11.96
C THR A 77 -4.79 -1.36 11.22
N ILE A 78 -4.00 -2.42 11.14
CA ILE A 78 -2.75 -2.43 10.39
C ILE A 78 -3.00 -2.16 8.91
N LEU A 79 -3.94 -2.88 8.28
CA LEU A 79 -4.27 -2.70 6.86
C LEU A 79 -4.78 -1.29 6.55
N SER A 80 -5.53 -0.67 7.46
CA SER A 80 -6.02 0.70 7.29
C SER A 80 -4.87 1.72 7.16
N GLY A 81 -3.73 1.47 7.81
CA GLY A 81 -2.53 2.29 7.66
C GLY A 81 -1.93 2.29 6.25
N TYR A 82 -2.27 1.30 5.42
CA TYR A 82 -1.77 1.12 4.06
C TYR A 82 -2.73 1.57 2.96
N ARG A 83 -3.99 1.94 3.26
CA ARG A 83 -5.01 2.31 2.25
C ARG A 83 -4.83 3.74 1.69
N ARG A 84 -3.61 4.17 1.44
CA ARG A 84 -3.34 5.46 0.77
C ARG A 84 -3.42 5.34 -0.74
#